data_AF-A0A6M0BWP5-F1
#
_entry.id   AF-A0A6M0BWP5-F1
#
_cell.length_a   1.000
_cell.length_b   1.000
_cell.length_c   1.000
_cell.angle_alpha   90.00
_cell.angle_beta   90.00
_cell.angle_gamma   90.00
#
_symmetry.space_group_name_H-M   'P 1'
#
loop_
_entity.id
_entity.type
_entity.pdbx_description
1 polymer ?
#
loop_
_entity_poly.entity_id
_entity_poly.type
_entity_poly.pdbx_seq_one_letter_code
_entity_poly.pdbx_strand_id
1 'polypeptide(L)'
;MPNSLPYHPSLIARLKTPEYAADFIDAFFEEKDPETELLKLVLSDVAEALAEEKMTSERAKIHREKLDKILSQKGSDAIYNFAGWLKELGLKLTVTTDEILEDETAEVENLKEVSIS
;
A
#
# COMPACT_ATOMS: atom_id res chain seq x y z
N MET A 1 31.88 11.23 7.70
CA MET A 1 30.47 11.54 8.01
C MET A 1 29.63 10.41 7.44
N PRO A 2 28.62 9.87 8.14
CA PRO A 2 27.73 8.92 7.49
C PRO A 2 26.94 9.68 6.42
N ASN A 3 27.04 9.24 5.17
CA ASN A 3 26.47 9.92 3.99
C ASN A 3 25.00 9.57 3.74
N SER A 4 24.33 8.93 4.70
CA SER A 4 22.93 8.55 4.60
C SER A 4 22.18 8.90 5.89
N LEU A 5 20.97 9.42 5.75
CA LEU A 5 20.03 9.53 6.84
C LEU A 5 19.61 8.11 7.28
N PRO A 6 19.30 7.91 8.58
CA PRO A 6 18.71 6.65 9.03
C PRO A 6 17.40 6.38 8.27
N TYR A 7 17.31 5.21 7.64
CA TYR A 7 16.20 4.84 6.75
C TYR A 7 14.83 4.95 7.44
N HIS A 8 14.66 4.30 8.59
CA HIS A 8 13.37 4.22 9.30
C HIS A 8 12.80 5.59 9.69
N PRO A 9 13.53 6.49 10.40
CA PRO A 9 13.03 7.83 10.69
C PRO A 9 12.65 8.64 9.45
N SER A 10 13.40 8.48 8.35
CA SER A 10 13.09 9.18 7.10
C SER A 10 11.83 8.64 6.42
N LEU A 11 11.57 7.33 6.53
CA LEU A 11 10.36 6.69 6.04
C LEU A 11 9.14 7.13 6.84
N ILE A 12 9.21 7.02 8.18
CA ILE A 12 8.12 7.45 9.08
C ILE A 12 7.73 8.90 8.84
N ALA A 13 8.71 9.80 8.62
CA ALA A 13 8.42 11.20 8.31
C ALA A 13 7.58 11.39 7.03
N ARG A 14 7.78 10.58 6.00
CA ARG A 14 7.00 10.63 4.74
C ARG A 14 5.62 10.01 4.91
N LEU A 15 5.53 8.91 5.65
CA LEU A 15 4.29 8.18 5.91
C LEU A 15 3.28 8.95 6.78
N LYS A 16 3.68 10.09 7.38
CA LYS A 16 2.74 10.99 8.08
C LYS A 16 1.71 11.63 7.15
N THR A 17 1.98 11.69 5.85
CA THR A 17 1.02 12.15 4.84
C THR A 17 0.09 11.00 4.44
N PRO A 18 -1.23 11.08 4.69
CA PRO A 18 -2.16 9.98 4.42
C PRO A 18 -2.15 9.50 2.97
N GLU A 19 -1.99 10.41 2.01
CA GLU A 19 -1.91 10.08 0.58
C GLU A 19 -0.66 9.24 0.29
N TYR A 20 0.51 9.66 0.77
CA TYR A 20 1.75 8.91 0.62
C TYR A 20 1.68 7.53 1.33
N ALA A 21 1.03 7.46 2.49
CA ALA A 21 0.82 6.20 3.19
C ALA A 21 -0.11 5.25 2.43
N ALA A 22 -1.14 5.79 1.75
CA ALA A 22 -2.00 5.00 0.88
C ALA A 22 -1.23 4.45 -0.32
N ASP A 23 -0.49 5.32 -1.03
CA ASP A 23 0.33 4.94 -2.18
C ASP A 23 1.40 3.89 -1.79
N PHE A 24 1.97 4.00 -0.60
CA PHE A 24 2.96 3.06 -0.08
C PHE A 24 2.36 1.66 0.16
N ILE A 25 1.13 1.57 0.68
CA ILE A 25 0.42 0.30 0.84
C ILE A 25 0.03 -0.27 -0.54
N ASP A 26 -0.44 0.59 -1.44
CA ASP A 26 -0.89 0.19 -2.78
C ASP A 26 0.26 -0.38 -3.60
N ALA A 27 1.41 0.29 -3.60
CA ALA A 27 2.64 -0.21 -4.24
C ALA A 27 3.06 -1.60 -3.73
N PHE A 28 2.80 -1.91 -2.45
CA PHE A 28 3.08 -3.24 -1.91
C PHE A 28 2.08 -4.30 -2.40
N PHE A 29 0.82 -3.92 -2.65
CA PHE A 29 -0.19 -4.84 -3.20
C PHE A 29 -0.03 -5.08 -4.70
N GLU A 30 0.57 -4.15 -5.43
CA GLU A 30 0.85 -4.26 -6.87
C GLU A 30 2.16 -4.99 -7.20
N GLU A 31 2.97 -5.33 -6.19
CA GLU A 31 4.24 -6.03 -6.39
C GLU A 31 4.03 -7.42 -7.02
N LYS A 32 4.85 -7.77 -8.03
CA LYS A 32 4.68 -9.01 -8.79
C LYS A 32 5.06 -10.26 -8.01
N ASP A 33 6.04 -10.14 -7.12
CA ASP A 33 6.51 -11.20 -6.23
C ASP A 33 6.50 -10.68 -4.79
N PRO A 34 5.31 -10.52 -4.19
CA PRO A 34 5.19 -9.88 -2.89
C PRO A 34 5.76 -10.80 -1.81
N GLU A 35 6.76 -10.31 -1.09
CA GLU A 35 7.24 -10.96 0.12
C GLU A 35 6.17 -10.85 1.21
N THR A 36 5.29 -11.86 1.32
CA THR A 36 4.12 -11.83 2.23
C THR A 36 4.48 -11.55 3.70
N GLU A 37 5.69 -11.91 4.11
CA GLU A 37 6.22 -11.64 5.46
C GLU A 37 6.44 -10.13 5.72
N LEU A 38 6.67 -9.32 4.67
CA LEU A 38 6.87 -7.88 4.77
C LEU A 38 5.57 -7.10 4.91
N LEU A 39 4.41 -7.70 4.60
CA LEU A 39 3.12 -7.00 4.71
C LEU A 39 2.89 -6.46 6.12
N LYS A 40 3.22 -7.26 7.13
CA LYS A 40 3.11 -6.83 8.53
C LYS A 40 4.01 -5.64 8.82
N LEU A 41 5.22 -5.61 8.29
CA LEU A 41 6.17 -4.52 8.48
C LEU A 41 5.64 -3.22 7.86
N VAL A 42 5.24 -3.27 6.58
CA VAL A 42 4.67 -2.12 5.84
C VAL A 42 3.48 -1.52 6.57
N LEU A 43 2.52 -2.36 7.00
CA LEU A 43 1.35 -1.90 7.74
C LEU A 43 1.71 -1.37 9.13
N SER A 44 2.74 -1.92 9.78
CA SER A 44 3.21 -1.43 11.08
C SER A 44 3.86 -0.04 10.96
N ASP A 45 4.65 0.20 9.91
CA ASP A 45 5.29 1.49 9.67
C ASP A 45 4.25 2.59 9.38
N VAL A 46 3.22 2.26 8.59
CA VAL A 46 2.10 3.18 8.34
C VAL A 46 1.33 3.47 9.62
N ALA A 47 1.06 2.46 10.44
CA ALA A 47 0.38 2.63 11.71
C ALA A 47 1.22 3.44 12.72
N GLU A 48 2.54 3.26 12.74
CA GLU A 48 3.46 4.08 13.54
C GLU A 48 3.36 5.56 13.12
N ALA A 49 3.43 5.84 11.82
CA ALA A 49 3.43 7.20 11.31
C ALA A 49 2.07 7.92 11.49
N LEU A 50 0.96 7.26 11.19
CA LEU A 50 -0.37 7.91 11.17
C LEU A 50 -1.09 7.88 12.53
N ALA A 51 -0.79 6.93 13.42
CA ALA A 51 -1.52 6.84 14.68
C ALA A 51 -1.20 8.01 15.62
N GLU A 52 0.04 8.49 15.67
CA GLU A 52 0.43 9.60 16.56
C GLU A 52 -0.33 10.90 16.26
N GLU A 53 -0.66 11.15 14.99
CA GLU A 53 -1.41 12.34 14.56
C GLU A 53 -2.93 12.22 14.82
N LYS A 54 -3.44 10.99 15.03
CA LYS A 54 -4.89 10.70 15.02
C LYS A 54 -5.43 10.15 16.33
N MET A 55 -4.58 9.61 17.20
CA MET A 55 -5.00 8.98 18.44
C MET A 55 -3.96 9.10 19.54
N THR A 56 -4.39 8.89 20.79
CA THR A 56 -3.48 8.89 21.94
C THR A 56 -2.48 7.75 21.85
N SER A 57 -1.33 7.87 22.50
CA SER A 57 -0.29 6.82 22.50
C SER A 57 -0.81 5.45 22.98
N GLU A 58 -1.72 5.44 23.96
CA GLU A 58 -2.38 4.23 24.43
C GLU A 58 -3.25 3.59 23.33
N ARG A 59 -4.06 4.40 22.65
CA ARG A 59 -4.88 3.91 21.53
C ARG A 59 -4.00 3.45 20.37
N ALA A 60 -2.91 4.14 20.07
CA ALA A 60 -1.96 3.79 19.01
C ALA A 60 -1.32 2.42 19.28
N LYS A 61 -0.97 2.14 20.53
CA LYS A 61 -0.47 0.82 20.95
C LYS A 61 -1.52 -0.27 20.70
N ILE A 62 -2.74 -0.07 21.17
CA ILE A 62 -3.86 -1.02 20.97
C ILE A 62 -4.13 -1.20 19.47
N HIS A 63 -4.08 -0.13 18.69
CA HIS A 63 -4.30 -0.14 17.26
C HIS A 63 -3.26 -0.99 16.52
N ARG A 64 -1.98 -0.90 16.89
CA ARG A 64 -0.92 -1.78 16.37
C ARG A 64 -1.10 -3.24 16.79
N GLU A 65 -1.48 -3.50 18.05
CA GLU A 65 -1.74 -4.87 18.53
C GLU A 65 -2.92 -5.55 17.81
N LYS A 66 -3.94 -4.78 17.40
CA LYS A 66 -5.06 -5.30 16.58
C LYS A 66 -4.60 -5.87 15.25
N LEU A 67 -3.51 -5.34 14.66
CA LEU A 67 -3.03 -5.77 13.34
C LEU A 67 -2.68 -7.27 13.33
N ASP A 68 -2.00 -7.76 14.37
CA ASP A 68 -1.67 -9.19 14.51
C ASP A 68 -2.91 -10.09 14.53
N LYS A 69 -3.96 -9.62 15.21
CA LYS A 69 -5.24 -10.33 15.24
C LYS A 69 -5.90 -10.36 13.86
N ILE A 70 -5.84 -9.25 13.11
CA ILE A 70 -6.43 -9.16 11.76
C ILE A 70 -5.69 -10.08 10.80
N LEU A 71 -4.36 -10.06 10.80
CA LEU A 71 -3.54 -10.88 9.90
C LEU A 71 -3.64 -12.39 10.16
N SER A 72 -4.10 -12.80 11.35
CA SER A 72 -4.37 -14.21 11.68
C SER A 72 -5.80 -14.68 11.38
N GLN A 73 -6.71 -13.76 11.04
CA GLN A 73 -8.07 -14.10 10.63
C GLN A 73 -8.11 -14.65 9.20
N LYS A 74 -9.23 -15.29 8.84
CA LYS A 74 -9.42 -15.90 7.52
C LYS A 74 -10.73 -15.43 6.90
N GLY A 75 -10.79 -15.45 5.58
CA GLY A 75 -11.99 -15.15 4.81
C GLY A 75 -12.44 -13.69 4.96
N SER A 76 -13.75 -13.46 4.88
CA SER A 76 -14.35 -12.13 4.87
C SER A 76 -14.09 -11.32 6.15
N ASP A 77 -13.93 -11.99 7.29
CA ASP A 77 -13.70 -11.30 8.57
C ASP A 77 -12.40 -10.51 8.57
N ALA A 78 -11.34 -11.06 7.96
CA ALA A 78 -10.06 -10.38 7.82
C ALA A 78 -10.23 -9.09 7.00
N ILE A 79 -11.00 -9.13 5.92
CA ILE A 79 -11.24 -7.99 5.02
C ILE A 79 -11.99 -6.86 5.75
N TYR A 80 -13.10 -7.18 6.42
CA TYR A 80 -13.89 -6.15 7.12
C TYR A 80 -13.13 -5.54 8.30
N ASN A 81 -12.39 -6.36 9.06
CA ASN A 81 -11.61 -5.85 10.18
C ASN A 81 -10.40 -5.04 9.71
N PHE A 82 -9.76 -5.43 8.60
CA PHE A 82 -8.70 -4.64 7.99
C PHE A 82 -9.21 -3.29 7.47
N ALA A 83 -10.37 -3.27 6.81
CA ALA A 83 -11.01 -2.02 6.37
C ALA A 83 -11.34 -1.09 7.56
N GLY A 84 -11.84 -1.66 8.67
CA GLY A 84 -12.09 -0.92 9.90
C GLY A 84 -10.81 -0.38 10.55
N TRP A 85 -9.74 -1.18 10.52
CA TRP A 85 -8.42 -0.79 11.01
C TRP A 85 -7.85 0.38 10.19
N LEU A 86 -7.84 0.31 8.85
CA LEU A 86 -7.42 1.41 7.99
C LEU A 86 -8.21 2.70 8.26
N LYS A 87 -9.52 2.59 8.52
CA LYS A 87 -10.39 3.73 8.82
C LYS A 87 -9.99 4.48 10.08
N GLU A 88 -9.48 3.80 11.11
CA GLU A 88 -8.96 4.46 12.32
C GLU A 88 -7.70 5.32 12.01
N LEU A 89 -6.96 4.99 10.94
CA LEU A 89 -5.84 5.78 10.41
C LEU A 89 -6.28 6.82 9.36
N GLY A 90 -7.57 6.91 9.04
CA GLY A 90 -8.10 7.79 8.00
C GLY A 90 -7.85 7.29 6.57
N LEU A 91 -7.54 6.01 6.40
CA LEU A 91 -7.41 5.33 5.12
C LEU A 91 -8.69 4.50 4.83
N LYS A 92 -8.86 4.02 3.60
CA LYS A 92 -9.97 3.12 3.24
C LYS A 92 -9.55 2.16 2.14
N LEU A 93 -10.16 0.97 2.10
CA LEU A 93 -10.12 0.12 0.93
C LEU A 93 -11.06 0.67 -0.15
N THR A 94 -10.64 0.54 -1.40
CA THR A 94 -11.45 0.88 -2.57
C THR A 94 -11.32 -0.23 -3.60
N VAL A 95 -12.30 -0.35 -4.48
CA VAL A 95 -12.22 -1.21 -5.67
C VAL A 95 -12.00 -0.30 -6.87
N THR A 96 -10.96 -0.56 -7.64
CA THR A 96 -10.63 0.17 -8.87
C THR A 96 -10.55 -0.82 -10.05
N THR A 97 -10.56 -0.31 -11.28
CA THR A 97 -10.31 -1.13 -12.47
C THR A 97 -8.83 -1.52 -12.51
N ASP A 98 -8.57 -2.79 -12.81
CA ASP A 98 -7.22 -3.23 -13.17
C ASP A 98 -6.88 -2.61 -14.53
N GLU A 99 -5.97 -1.65 -14.56
CA GLU A 99 -5.48 -1.08 -15.81
C GLU A 99 -4.65 -2.15 -16.50
N ILE A 100 -5.31 -2.98 -17.32
CA ILE A 100 -4.61 -3.83 -18.28
C ILE A 100 -3.80 -2.87 -19.15
N LEU A 101 -2.48 -2.89 -18.98
CA LEU A 101 -1.56 -2.35 -19.95
C LEU A 101 -1.91 -3.01 -21.28
N GLU A 102 -2.66 -2.30 -22.14
CA GLU A 102 -2.71 -2.63 -23.54
C GLU A 102 -1.25 -2.60 -24.00
N ASP A 103 -0.67 -3.78 -24.25
CA ASP A 103 0.61 -3.90 -24.93
C ASP A 103 0.50 -3.05 -26.21
N GLU A 104 1.22 -1.94 -26.25
CA GLU A 104 1.45 -1.13 -27.45
C GLU A 104 2.27 -1.93 -28.48
N THR A 105 1.72 -3.02 -29.00
CA THR A 105 2.31 -3.80 -30.10
C THR A 105 1.37 -4.00 -31.29
N ALA A 106 0.23 -3.28 -31.34
CA ALA A 106 -0.72 -3.35 -32.45
C ALA A 106 -0.61 -2.20 -33.48
N GLU A 107 0.51 -1.46 -33.56
CA GLU A 107 0.73 -0.42 -34.59
C GLU A 107 1.92 -0.71 -35.54
N VAL A 108 2.10 -1.94 -36.03
CA VAL A 108 3.07 -2.21 -37.12
C VAL A 108 2.53 -2.89 -38.38
N GLU A 109 1.22 -3.13 -38.51
CA GLU A 109 0.68 -3.80 -39.72
C GLU A 109 -0.05 -2.91 -40.75
N ASN A 110 -0.15 -1.59 -40.58
CA ASN A 110 -0.88 -0.74 -41.54
C ASN A 110 -0.02 0.12 -42.49
N LEU A 111 1.19 -0.32 -42.86
CA LEU A 111 2.01 0.40 -43.87
C LEU A 111 2.49 -0.46 -45.06
N LYS A 112 1.91 -1.63 -45.32
CA LYS A 112 2.27 -2.44 -46.51
C LYS A 112 1.27 -2.45 -47.66
N GLU A 113 0.12 -1.77 -47.57
CA GLU A 113 -0.86 -1.76 -48.67
C GLU A 113 -0.83 -0.53 -49.59
N VAL A 114 0.04 0.46 -49.35
CA VAL A 114 0.21 1.61 -50.29
C VAL A 114 1.56 1.53 -50.98
N SER A 115 1.75 0.54 -51.87
CA SER A 115 2.74 0.61 -52.98
C SER A 115 2.66 -0.59 -53.93
N ILE A 116 1.48 -1.00 -54.41
CA ILE A 116 1.41 -1.70 -55.71
C ILE A 116 0.05 -1.42 -56.39
N SER A 117 0.01 -0.43 -57.28
CA SER A 117 -0.72 -0.44 -58.58
C SER A 117 -0.39 0.83 -59.35
#